data_AF-A0A0G3WAR3-F1
#
_entry.id   AF-A0A0G3WAR3-F1
#
_cell.length_a   1.000
_cell.length_b   1.000
_cell.length_c   1.000
_cell.angle_alpha   90.00
_cell.angle_beta   90.00
_cell.angle_gamma   90.00
#
_symmetry.space_group_name_H-M   'P 1'
#
loop_
_entity.id
_entity.type
_entity.pdbx_description
1 polymer ?
#
loop_
_entity_poly.entity_id
_entity_poly.type
_entity_poly.pdbx_seq_one_letter_code
_entity_poly.pdbx_strand_id
1 'polypeptide(L)'
;MIKGIILGFIIVLPGMSGGTVFLIFGIYENMLKDLAKLNIKPYLPLLGGTLIGIFASGMLFALFFESFRDQTAIFLMGCLIASIRPVLKPCEKLNLQGTFFLILGLLVGYSMGGEPIGLMVETEEVSLILLMLGGILSSAAMIIPGIPGSSVLIVLGIYDSILYSIKELELLNLLTFGIGSVMGIFLLIKILNNIYEKYRSIISYFFAGLILGSSRALLPYSFKPYLILIFAIGFALVWVWSGKQKDSTNKVQERDEN
;
A
#
# COMPACT_ATOMS: atom_id res chain seq x y z
N MET A 1 0.72 -16.45 14.17
CA MET A 1 2.13 -16.19 13.81
C MET A 1 2.40 -16.34 12.32
N ILE A 2 2.35 -17.55 11.73
CA ILE A 2 2.65 -17.76 10.28
C ILE A 2 1.80 -16.86 9.36
N LYS A 3 0.48 -16.82 9.59
CA LYS A 3 -0.44 -15.91 8.87
C LYS A 3 0.02 -14.44 8.95
N GLY A 4 0.60 -14.03 10.08
CA GLY A 4 1.12 -12.68 10.28
C GLY A 4 2.38 -12.44 9.46
N ILE A 5 3.33 -13.39 9.44
CA ILE A 5 4.55 -13.26 8.63
C ILE A 5 4.20 -13.07 7.15
N ILE A 6 3.28 -13.89 6.63
CA ILE A 6 2.78 -13.77 5.26
C ILE A 6 2.15 -12.39 5.02
N LEU A 7 1.32 -11.94 5.96
CA LEU A 7 0.70 -10.62 5.89
C LEU A 7 1.76 -9.49 5.85
N GLY A 8 2.80 -9.57 6.67
CA GLY A 8 3.87 -8.57 6.69
C GLY A 8 4.59 -8.46 5.35
N PHE A 9 4.92 -9.59 4.72
CA PHE A 9 5.50 -9.62 3.36
C PHE A 9 4.58 -8.98 2.32
N ILE A 10 3.27 -9.24 2.42
CA ILE A 10 2.29 -8.74 1.46
C ILE A 10 2.12 -7.22 1.60
N ILE A 11 2.11 -6.68 2.82
CA ILE A 11 1.89 -5.24 3.07
C ILE A 11 3.02 -4.38 2.52
N VAL A 12 4.27 -4.87 2.52
CA VAL A 12 5.43 -4.14 1.99
C VAL A 12 5.36 -3.98 0.46
N LEU A 13 4.71 -4.92 -0.23
CA LEU A 13 4.57 -4.91 -1.68
C LEU A 13 3.45 -3.97 -2.13
N PRO A 14 3.71 -3.03 -3.06
CA PRO A 14 2.66 -2.20 -3.65
C PRO A 14 1.70 -3.09 -4.43
N GLY A 15 0.44 -2.66 -4.49
CA GLY A 15 -0.61 -3.41 -5.17
C GLY A 15 -1.29 -4.52 -4.39
N MET A 16 -0.80 -4.90 -3.21
CA MET A 16 -1.43 -5.93 -2.39
C MET A 16 -1.96 -5.38 -1.06
N SER A 17 -3.29 -5.38 -0.89
CA SER A 17 -3.93 -4.92 0.35
C SER A 17 -3.94 -5.99 1.45
N GLY A 18 -3.58 -5.60 2.67
CA GLY A 18 -3.71 -6.44 3.87
C GLY A 18 -5.16 -6.83 4.19
N GLY A 19 -6.14 -5.99 3.84
CA GLY A 19 -7.57 -6.31 3.96
C GLY A 19 -7.96 -7.56 3.16
N THR A 20 -7.41 -7.70 1.95
CA THR A 20 -7.60 -8.90 1.11
C THR A 20 -7.04 -10.15 1.77
N VAL A 21 -5.88 -10.05 2.44
CA VAL A 21 -5.27 -11.18 3.15
C VAL A 21 -6.16 -11.64 4.31
N PHE A 22 -6.72 -10.71 5.07
CA PHE A 22 -7.66 -11.03 6.15
C PHE A 22 -8.91 -11.75 5.64
N LEU A 23 -9.44 -11.36 4.48
CA LEU A 23 -10.55 -12.04 3.82
C LEU A 23 -10.16 -13.45 3.38
N ILE A 24 -9.01 -13.61 2.72
CA ILE A 24 -8.47 -14.91 2.30
C ILE A 24 -8.26 -15.86 3.49
N PHE A 25 -7.78 -15.33 4.62
CA PHE A 25 -7.62 -16.10 5.85
C PHE A 25 -8.92 -16.37 6.60
N GLY A 26 -10.05 -15.80 6.16
CA GLY A 26 -11.36 -15.94 6.79
C GLY A 26 -11.46 -15.30 8.18
N ILE A 27 -10.59 -14.32 8.50
CA ILE A 27 -10.53 -13.69 9.83
C ILE A 27 -11.06 -12.26 9.86
N TYR A 28 -11.37 -11.69 8.70
CA TYR A 28 -11.76 -10.28 8.55
C TYR A 28 -12.95 -9.87 9.43
N GLU A 29 -14.09 -10.57 9.31
CA GLU A 29 -15.31 -10.25 10.06
C GLU A 29 -15.12 -10.33 11.58
N ASN A 30 -14.49 -11.41 12.05
CA ASN A 30 -14.21 -11.60 13.47
C ASN A 30 -13.26 -10.50 13.98
N MET A 31 -12.24 -10.15 13.18
CA MET A 31 -11.28 -9.11 13.53
C MET A 31 -11.94 -7.74 13.63
N LEU A 32 -12.85 -7.39 12.72
CA LEU A 32 -13.59 -6.13 12.82
C LEU A 32 -14.49 -6.09 14.05
N LYS A 33 -15.24 -7.17 14.32
CA LYS A 33 -16.13 -7.27 15.49
C LYS A 33 -15.35 -7.19 16.81
N ASP A 34 -14.21 -7.86 16.90
CA ASP A 34 -13.36 -7.85 18.09
C ASP A 34 -12.63 -6.50 18.24
N LEU A 35 -12.17 -5.89 17.15
CA LEU A 35 -11.53 -4.57 17.18
C LEU A 35 -12.51 -3.47 17.62
N ALA A 36 -13.77 -3.53 17.16
CA ALA A 36 -14.83 -2.62 17.61
C ALA A 36 -15.09 -2.72 19.13
N LYS A 37 -14.85 -3.89 19.73
CA LYS A 37 -14.92 -4.15 21.18
C LYS A 37 -13.59 -3.95 21.90
N LEU A 38 -12.56 -3.46 21.20
CA LEU A 38 -11.18 -3.33 21.70
C LEU A 38 -10.56 -4.65 22.20
N ASN A 39 -11.04 -5.79 21.71
CA ASN A 39 -10.54 -7.12 22.07
C ASN A 39 -9.40 -7.57 21.14
N ILE A 40 -8.20 -7.01 21.34
CA ILE A 40 -7.03 -7.30 20.49
C ILE A 40 -6.31 -8.61 20.83
N LYS A 41 -6.60 -9.22 21.99
CA LYS A 41 -5.85 -10.37 22.54
C LYS A 41 -5.71 -11.55 21.56
N PRO A 42 -6.77 -11.99 20.85
CA PRO A 42 -6.67 -13.11 19.91
C PRO A 42 -5.72 -12.84 18.73
N TYR A 43 -5.47 -11.57 18.43
CA TYR A 43 -4.71 -11.13 17.26
C TYR A 43 -3.25 -10.78 17.59
N LEU A 44 -2.80 -10.83 18.85
CA LEU A 44 -1.38 -10.61 19.18
C LEU A 44 -0.42 -11.52 18.39
N PRO A 45 -0.67 -12.83 18.24
CA PRO A 45 0.20 -13.69 17.44
C PRO A 45 0.18 -13.35 15.95
N LEU A 46 -0.87 -12.70 15.46
CA LEU A 46 -0.96 -12.21 14.09
C LEU A 46 -0.10 -10.94 13.95
N LEU A 47 -0.31 -9.96 14.83
CA LEU A 47 0.45 -8.70 14.89
C LEU A 47 1.96 -8.93 15.02
N GLY A 48 2.38 -9.79 15.95
CA GLY A 48 3.79 -10.13 16.11
C GLY A 48 4.38 -10.79 14.86
N GLY A 49 3.61 -11.66 14.20
CA GLY A 49 4.00 -12.22 12.90
C GLY A 49 4.11 -11.15 11.81
N THR A 50 3.16 -10.21 11.75
CA THR A 50 3.17 -9.10 10.78
C THR A 50 4.39 -8.22 10.95
N LEU A 51 4.77 -7.88 12.18
CA LEU A 51 5.99 -7.13 12.45
C LEU A 51 7.22 -7.90 11.94
N ILE A 52 7.37 -9.18 12.30
CA ILE A 52 8.47 -10.02 11.79
C ILE A 52 8.49 -10.04 10.25
N GLY A 53 7.32 -10.18 9.62
CA GLY A 53 7.21 -10.16 8.16
C GLY A 53 7.59 -8.83 7.54
N ILE A 54 7.19 -7.69 8.14
CA ILE A 54 7.53 -6.35 7.67
C ILE A 54 9.04 -6.13 7.76
N PHE A 55 9.67 -6.47 8.88
CA PHE A 55 11.12 -6.31 9.04
C PHE A 55 11.88 -7.22 8.08
N ALA A 56 11.51 -8.50 7.97
CA ALA A 56 12.18 -9.44 7.09
C ALA A 56 12.06 -9.04 5.60
N SER A 57 10.85 -8.70 5.15
CA SER A 57 10.62 -8.28 3.77
C SER A 57 11.19 -6.89 3.48
N GLY A 58 11.07 -5.93 4.40
CA GLY A 58 11.65 -4.60 4.28
C GLY A 58 13.17 -4.65 4.16
N MET A 59 13.84 -5.45 4.99
CA MET A 59 15.29 -5.65 4.88
C MET A 59 15.67 -6.32 3.56
N LEU A 60 14.91 -7.34 3.12
CA LEU A 60 15.13 -7.98 1.81
C LEU A 60 14.99 -6.97 0.66
N PHE A 61 13.93 -6.13 0.67
CA PHE A 61 13.73 -5.11 -0.35
C PHE A 61 14.80 -4.02 -0.30
N ALA A 62 15.25 -3.60 0.89
CA ALA A 62 16.37 -2.67 1.02
C ALA A 62 17.65 -3.23 0.37
N LEU A 63 17.99 -4.49 0.64
CA LEU A 63 19.14 -5.16 0.02
C LEU A 63 19.00 -5.30 -1.51
N PHE A 64 17.78 -5.57 -1.99
CA PHE A 64 17.49 -5.62 -3.41
C PHE A 64 17.57 -4.26 -4.08
N PHE A 65 17.16 -3.18 -3.40
CA PHE A 65 17.35 -1.82 -3.90
C PHE A 65 18.84 -1.45 -3.99
N GLU A 66 19.65 -1.86 -3.03
CA GLU A 66 21.11 -1.62 -3.07
C GLU A 66 21.81 -2.40 -4.18
N SER A 67 21.46 -3.67 -4.36
CA SER A 67 22.16 -4.56 -5.30
C SER A 67 21.57 -4.52 -6.72
N PHE A 68 20.26 -4.31 -6.84
CA PHE A 68 19.47 -4.46 -8.06
C PHE A 68 18.40 -3.36 -8.17
N ARG A 69 18.82 -2.11 -8.01
CA ARG A 69 17.96 -0.93 -7.97
C ARG A 69 16.96 -0.87 -9.11
N ASP A 70 17.42 -0.89 -10.36
CA ASP A 70 16.57 -0.73 -11.55
C ASP A 70 15.59 -1.91 -11.71
N GLN A 71 16.01 -3.12 -11.36
CA GLN A 71 15.16 -4.32 -11.38
C GLN A 71 14.07 -4.24 -10.31
N THR A 72 14.43 -3.82 -9.10
CA THR A 72 13.50 -3.70 -7.98
C THR A 72 12.50 -2.58 -8.25
N ALA A 73 12.97 -1.43 -8.72
CA ALA A 73 12.11 -0.30 -9.08
C ALA A 73 11.10 -0.69 -10.17
N ILE A 74 11.53 -1.31 -11.28
CA ILE A 74 10.61 -1.68 -12.37
C ILE A 74 9.63 -2.79 -11.95
N PHE A 75 10.06 -3.73 -11.10
CA PHE A 75 9.18 -4.74 -10.53
C PHE A 75 8.08 -4.09 -9.68
N LEU A 76 8.45 -3.18 -8.77
CA LEU A 76 7.51 -2.44 -7.94
C LEU A 76 6.64 -1.51 -8.78
N MET A 77 7.14 -0.96 -9.89
CA MET A 77 6.35 -0.17 -10.83
C MET A 77 5.25 -1.02 -11.48
N GLY A 78 5.57 -2.25 -11.89
CA GLY A 78 4.59 -3.21 -12.39
C GLY A 78 3.50 -3.49 -11.37
N CYS A 79 3.90 -3.78 -10.13
CA CYS A 79 2.99 -3.99 -9.00
C CYS A 79 2.11 -2.75 -8.71
N LEU A 80 2.71 -1.56 -8.73
CA LEU A 80 2.05 -0.29 -8.48
C LEU A 80 1.02 0.04 -9.57
N ILE A 81 1.35 -0.11 -10.85
CA ILE A 81 0.43 0.15 -11.95
C ILE A 81 -0.72 -0.86 -11.98
N ALA A 82 -0.44 -2.15 -11.73
CA ALA A 82 -1.48 -3.18 -11.63
C ALA A 82 -2.49 -2.89 -10.49
N SER A 83 -2.06 -2.17 -9.44
CA SER A 83 -2.92 -1.77 -8.33
C SER A 83 -4.03 -0.78 -8.71
N ILE A 84 -3.92 -0.08 -9.84
CA ILE A 84 -4.94 0.87 -10.30
C ILE A 84 -6.28 0.16 -10.55
N ARG A 85 -6.24 -1.08 -11.05
CA ARG A 85 -7.45 -1.86 -11.35
C ARG A 85 -8.33 -2.07 -10.11
N PRO A 86 -7.85 -2.66 -8.99
CA PRO A 86 -8.68 -2.81 -7.79
C PRO A 86 -9.14 -1.46 -7.21
N VAL A 87 -8.33 -0.39 -7.35
CA VAL A 87 -8.70 0.96 -6.90
C VAL A 87 -9.90 1.52 -7.68
N LEU A 88 -9.93 1.33 -9.01
CA LEU A 88 -11.01 1.81 -9.89
C LEU A 88 -12.18 0.83 -10.02
N LYS A 89 -12.03 -0.42 -9.59
CA LYS A 89 -13.06 -1.46 -9.72
C LYS A 89 -14.44 -1.07 -9.14
N PRO A 90 -14.55 -0.35 -8.01
CA PRO A 90 -15.86 0.09 -7.51
C PRO A 90 -16.54 1.17 -8.37
N CYS A 91 -15.85 1.73 -9.37
CA CYS A 91 -16.37 2.77 -10.24
C CYS A 91 -16.98 2.13 -11.50
N GLU A 92 -18.29 2.17 -11.65
CA GLU A 92 -18.98 1.53 -12.79
C GLU A 92 -18.73 2.23 -14.14
N LYS A 93 -18.51 3.55 -14.16
CA LYS A 93 -18.34 4.34 -15.40
C LYS A 93 -17.38 5.52 -15.21
N LEU A 94 -16.66 5.85 -16.29
CA LEU A 94 -15.92 7.11 -16.41
C LEU A 94 -16.93 8.25 -16.51
N ASN A 95 -16.91 9.15 -15.52
CA ASN A 95 -17.67 10.39 -15.53
C ASN A 95 -16.71 11.58 -15.66
N LEU A 96 -17.19 12.71 -16.21
CA LEU A 96 -16.39 13.93 -16.38
C LEU A 96 -15.73 14.38 -15.08
N GLN A 97 -16.45 14.28 -13.96
CA GLN A 97 -15.94 14.62 -12.64
C GLN A 97 -14.80 13.67 -12.21
N GLY A 98 -14.92 12.38 -12.44
CA GLY A 98 -13.89 11.38 -12.13
C GLY A 98 -12.64 11.59 -12.96
N THR A 99 -12.77 11.87 -14.25
CA THR A 99 -11.63 12.20 -15.12
C THR A 99 -10.89 13.44 -14.62
N PHE A 100 -11.61 14.48 -14.17
CA PHE A 100 -11.00 15.67 -13.56
C PHE A 100 -10.16 15.30 -12.33
N PHE A 101 -10.71 14.50 -11.41
CA PHE A 101 -9.96 14.06 -10.22
C PHE A 101 -8.80 13.12 -10.54
N LEU A 102 -8.92 12.29 -11.58
CA LEU A 102 -7.81 11.47 -12.07
C LEU A 102 -6.67 12.33 -12.59
N ILE A 103 -6.96 13.34 -13.41
CA ILE A 103 -5.93 14.27 -13.92
C ILE A 103 -5.31 15.06 -12.77
N LEU A 104 -6.13 15.55 -11.84
CA LEU A 104 -5.65 16.25 -10.64
C LEU A 104 -4.72 15.36 -9.82
N GLY A 105 -5.10 14.10 -9.59
CA GLY A 105 -4.27 13.11 -8.91
C GLY A 105 -2.98 12.83 -9.66
N LEU A 106 -3.02 12.72 -10.99
CA LEU A 106 -1.83 12.53 -11.81
C LEU A 106 -0.86 13.71 -11.67
N LEU A 107 -1.36 14.94 -11.73
CA LEU A 107 -0.52 16.14 -11.57
C LEU A 107 0.08 16.23 -10.17
N VAL A 108 -0.72 15.97 -9.12
CA VAL A 108 -0.23 15.94 -7.74
C VAL A 108 0.80 14.83 -7.56
N GLY A 109 0.50 13.61 -8.01
CA GLY A 109 1.39 12.46 -7.90
C GLY A 109 2.68 12.65 -8.70
N TYR A 110 2.61 13.31 -9.85
CA TYR A 110 3.79 13.68 -10.63
C TYR A 110 4.64 14.68 -9.84
N SER A 111 4.06 15.75 -9.31
CA SER A 111 4.78 16.73 -8.50
C SER A 111 5.40 16.10 -7.23
N MET A 112 4.70 15.17 -6.58
CA MET A 112 5.17 14.50 -5.36
C MET A 112 6.14 13.34 -5.61
N GLY A 113 6.10 12.70 -6.78
CA GLY A 113 6.84 11.48 -7.12
C GLY A 113 8.36 11.60 -7.19
N GLY A 114 8.94 12.63 -6.57
CA GLY A 114 10.36 12.75 -6.22
C GLY A 114 11.35 12.55 -7.35
N GLU A 115 12.62 12.42 -6.96
CA GLU A 115 13.62 11.79 -7.79
C GLU A 115 13.47 10.26 -7.76
N PRO A 116 14.00 9.54 -8.76
CA PRO A 116 13.88 8.10 -8.80
C PRO A 116 14.49 7.43 -7.55
N ILE A 117 13.70 6.59 -6.87
CA ILE A 117 14.03 5.92 -5.60
C ILE A 117 15.38 5.19 -5.66
N GLY A 118 16.20 5.30 -4.61
CA GLY A 118 17.47 4.56 -4.51
C GLY A 118 18.68 5.27 -5.11
N LEU A 119 18.58 6.57 -5.41
CA LEU A 119 19.77 7.44 -5.35
C LEU A 119 20.14 7.54 -3.88
N MET A 120 21.14 6.78 -3.44
CA MET A 120 21.79 7.03 -2.15
C MET A 120 22.59 8.34 -2.24
N VAL A 121 21.87 9.46 -2.34
CA VAL A 121 22.36 10.74 -1.88
C VAL A 121 22.14 10.73 -0.37
N GLU A 122 23.18 11.04 0.39
CA GLU A 122 23.12 11.25 1.84
C GLU A 122 21.81 11.92 2.21
N THR A 123 20.98 11.21 2.98
CA THR A 123 19.60 11.56 3.29
C THR A 123 19.53 13.00 3.79
N GLU A 124 18.82 13.86 3.06
CA GLU A 124 18.08 14.92 3.74
C GLU A 124 17.24 14.21 4.81
N GLU A 125 17.43 14.57 6.09
CA GLU A 125 16.64 14.01 7.18
C GLU A 125 15.16 14.12 6.82
N VAL A 126 14.51 12.98 6.60
CA VAL A 126 13.10 12.97 6.25
C VAL A 126 12.33 13.55 7.43
N SER A 127 11.54 14.59 7.15
CA SER A 127 10.74 15.26 8.16
C SER A 127 9.93 14.23 8.97
N LEU A 128 10.12 14.22 10.29
CA LEU A 128 9.32 13.38 11.21
C LEU A 128 7.82 13.59 11.02
N ILE A 129 7.41 14.81 10.64
CA ILE A 129 6.02 15.14 10.32
C ILE A 129 5.56 14.37 9.09
N LEU A 130 6.39 14.30 8.04
CA LEU A 130 6.08 13.55 6.82
C LEU A 130 6.02 12.04 7.09
N LEU A 131 6.92 11.50 7.91
CA LEU A 131 6.87 10.09 8.33
C LEU A 131 5.60 9.77 9.11
N MET A 132 5.23 10.64 10.05
CA MET A 132 4.00 10.49 10.83
C MET A 132 2.76 10.56 9.93
N LEU A 133 2.69 11.53 9.02
CA LEU A 133 1.61 11.64 8.03
C LEU A 133 1.58 10.42 7.10
N GLY A 134 2.74 9.91 6.72
CA GLY A 134 2.91 8.67 5.97
C GLY A 134 2.27 7.48 6.67
N GLY A 135 2.54 7.31 7.97
CA GLY A 135 1.91 6.28 8.79
C GLY A 135 0.39 6.44 8.84
N ILE A 136 -0.10 7.65 9.09
CA ILE A 136 -1.54 7.97 9.16
C ILE A 136 -2.23 7.63 7.83
N LEU A 137 -1.73 8.18 6.72
CA LEU A 137 -2.36 8.07 5.41
C LEU A 137 -2.27 6.65 4.84
N SER A 138 -1.11 5.99 4.94
CA SER A 138 -0.94 4.62 4.45
C SER A 138 -1.83 3.63 5.18
N SER A 139 -1.92 3.74 6.51
CA SER A 139 -2.74 2.84 7.32
C SER A 139 -4.23 3.11 7.15
N ALA A 140 -4.63 4.39 7.03
CA ALA A 140 -6.01 4.75 6.70
C ALA A 140 -6.41 4.23 5.30
N ALA A 141 -5.51 4.32 4.32
CA ALA A 141 -5.75 3.84 2.97
C ALA A 141 -5.87 2.32 2.87
N MET A 142 -5.10 1.55 3.67
CA MET A 142 -5.15 0.08 3.67
C MET A 142 -6.52 -0.51 3.97
N ILE A 143 -7.38 0.25 4.63
CA ILE A 143 -8.71 -0.19 5.00
C ILE A 143 -9.71 0.06 3.86
N ILE A 144 -9.40 0.97 2.93
CA ILE A 144 -10.14 1.07 1.67
C ILE A 144 -9.82 -0.17 0.82
N PRO A 145 -10.83 -1.01 0.49
CA PRO A 145 -10.60 -2.22 -0.28
C PRO A 145 -9.97 -1.87 -1.64
N GLY A 146 -8.75 -2.36 -1.85
CA GLY A 146 -8.03 -2.18 -3.12
C GLY A 146 -7.00 -1.05 -3.13
N ILE A 147 -6.86 -0.21 -2.09
CA ILE A 147 -5.76 0.75 -1.96
C ILE A 147 -4.70 0.18 -0.97
N PRO A 148 -3.53 -0.25 -1.46
CA PRO A 148 -2.43 -0.71 -0.60
C PRO A 148 -1.74 0.47 0.09
N GLY A 149 -1.38 0.31 1.37
CA GLY A 149 -0.67 1.36 2.13
C GLY A 149 0.72 1.64 1.58
N SER A 150 1.43 0.61 1.12
CA SER A 150 2.73 0.74 0.43
C SER A 150 2.66 1.58 -0.83
N SER A 151 1.56 1.51 -1.60
CA SER A 151 1.35 2.40 -2.75
C SER A 151 1.26 3.87 -2.32
N VAL A 152 0.64 4.15 -1.16
CA VAL A 152 0.59 5.51 -0.60
C VAL A 152 1.97 5.99 -0.19
N LEU A 153 2.80 5.13 0.40
CA LEU A 153 4.18 5.49 0.76
C LEU A 153 5.02 5.86 -0.46
N ILE A 154 4.82 5.16 -1.59
CA ILE A 154 5.48 5.49 -2.87
C ILE A 154 4.96 6.83 -3.40
N VAL A 155 3.65 7.07 -3.35
CA VAL A 155 3.05 8.36 -3.74
C VAL A 155 3.62 9.52 -2.92
N LEU A 156 3.84 9.29 -1.63
CA LEU A 156 4.42 10.28 -0.71
C LEU A 156 5.94 10.42 -0.85
N GLY A 157 6.61 9.57 -1.63
CA GLY A 157 8.06 9.60 -1.81
C GLY A 157 8.87 9.20 -0.58
N ILE A 158 8.28 8.47 0.37
CA ILE A 158 8.94 8.06 1.63
C ILE A 158 9.16 6.54 1.73
N TYR A 159 8.86 5.80 0.66
CA TYR A 159 8.92 4.34 0.67
C TYR A 159 10.34 3.82 0.93
N ASP A 160 11.33 4.39 0.26
CA ASP A 160 12.75 4.05 0.44
C ASP A 160 13.31 4.48 1.79
N SER A 161 12.85 5.63 2.29
CA SER A 161 13.18 6.14 3.61
C SER A 161 12.73 5.16 4.71
N ILE A 162 11.53 4.58 4.56
CA ILE A 162 11.04 3.52 5.46
C ILE A 162 11.86 2.23 5.30
N LEU A 163 12.21 1.81 4.08
CA LEU A 163 13.06 0.64 3.87
C LEU A 163 14.45 0.84 4.49
N TYR A 164 15.03 2.03 4.35
CA TYR A 164 16.29 2.41 4.97
C TYR A 164 16.17 2.40 6.50
N SER A 165 15.12 3.02 7.06
CA SER A 165 14.85 2.98 8.51
C SER A 165 14.71 1.55 9.04
N ILE A 166 14.13 0.63 8.27
CA ILE A 166 14.04 -0.80 8.62
C ILE A 166 15.42 -1.45 8.58
N LYS A 167 16.22 -1.19 7.54
CA LYS A 167 17.55 -1.77 7.36
C LYS A 167 18.51 -1.32 8.47
N GLU A 168 18.58 -0.01 8.73
CA GLU A 168 19.49 0.60 9.71
C GLU A 168 18.90 0.63 11.13
N LEU A 169 17.68 0.10 11.31
CA LEU A 169 16.97 0.07 12.59
C LEU A 169 16.85 1.47 13.24
N GLU A 170 16.52 2.49 12.44
CA GLU A 170 16.30 3.87 12.91
C GLU A 170 15.03 3.95 13.76
N LEU A 171 15.14 3.60 15.03
CA LEU A 171 14.02 3.47 15.96
C LEU A 171 13.17 4.74 16.03
N LEU A 172 13.76 5.93 15.95
CA LEU A 172 13.01 7.18 15.98
C LEU A 172 12.05 7.27 14.78
N ASN A 173 12.53 7.00 13.57
CA ASN A 173 11.75 7.07 12.34
C ASN A 173 10.67 5.99 12.30
N LEU A 174 11.03 4.77 12.69
CA LEU A 174 10.10 3.64 12.77
C LEU A 174 9.00 3.85 13.82
N LEU A 175 9.34 4.36 15.01
CA LEU A 175 8.37 4.66 16.06
C LEU A 175 7.46 5.82 15.64
N THR A 176 8.01 6.85 15.01
CA THR A 176 7.23 8.00 14.50
C THR A 176 6.22 7.55 13.45
N PHE A 177 6.67 6.75 12.48
CA PHE A 177 5.80 6.12 11.50
C PHE A 177 4.75 5.22 12.18
N GLY A 178 5.17 4.38 13.13
CA GLY A 178 4.29 3.45 13.84
C GLY A 178 3.20 4.15 14.66
N ILE A 179 3.51 5.25 15.35
CA ILE A 179 2.54 6.10 16.03
C ILE A 179 1.53 6.66 15.02
N GLY A 180 2.03 7.18 13.90
CA GLY A 180 1.19 7.62 12.79
C GLY A 180 0.26 6.52 12.26
N SER A 181 0.78 5.30 12.07
CA SER A 181 -0.01 4.14 11.64
C SER A 181 -1.12 3.78 12.60
N VAL A 182 -0.83 3.76 13.91
CA VAL A 182 -1.85 3.52 14.96
C VAL A 182 -2.91 4.62 14.92
N MET A 183 -2.51 5.89 14.83
CA MET A 183 -3.44 7.02 14.70
C MET A 183 -4.30 6.91 13.43
N GLY A 184 -3.72 6.51 12.29
CA GLY A 184 -4.43 6.31 11.03
C GLY A 184 -5.51 5.24 11.12
N ILE A 185 -5.23 4.13 11.81
CA ILE A 185 -6.21 3.07 12.09
C ILE A 185 -7.38 3.60 12.95
N PHE A 186 -7.13 4.48 13.91
CA PHE A 186 -8.21 5.07 14.72
C PHE A 186 -8.97 6.19 14.01
N LEU A 187 -8.29 7.01 13.21
CA LEU A 187 -8.91 8.06 12.38
C LEU A 187 -9.96 7.47 11.44
N LEU A 188 -9.72 6.24 10.97
CA LEU A 188 -10.66 5.44 10.19
C LEU A 188 -12.04 5.33 10.84
N ILE A 189 -12.10 4.98 12.13
CA ILE A 189 -13.35 4.62 12.81
C ILE A 189 -14.36 5.78 12.75
N LYS A 190 -13.85 7.02 12.70
CA LYS A 190 -14.67 8.22 12.68
C LYS A 190 -14.99 8.73 11.26
N ILE A 191 -14.05 8.58 10.32
CA ILE A 191 -14.16 9.19 8.98
C ILE A 191 -14.88 8.27 7.98
N LEU A 192 -14.63 6.96 8.03
CA LEU A 192 -15.06 6.05 6.96
C LEU A 192 -16.57 5.88 6.90
N ASN A 193 -17.27 5.95 8.05
CA ASN A 193 -18.71 5.71 8.09
C ASN A 193 -19.52 6.82 7.37
N ASN A 194 -18.92 7.99 7.10
CA ASN A 194 -19.67 9.15 6.60
C ASN A 194 -19.16 9.72 5.26
N ILE A 195 -17.84 9.69 5.02
CA ILE A 195 -17.25 10.34 3.83
C ILE A 195 -17.05 9.35 2.68
N TYR A 196 -16.65 8.11 2.98
CA TYR A 196 -16.27 7.16 1.93
C TYR A 196 -17.48 6.69 1.11
N GLU A 197 -18.58 6.28 1.75
CA GLU A 197 -19.79 5.84 1.04
C GLU A 197 -20.31 6.89 0.05
N LYS A 198 -20.13 8.18 0.36
CA LYS A 198 -20.60 9.29 -0.47
C LYS A 198 -19.63 9.71 -1.58
N TYR A 199 -18.31 9.58 -1.36
CA TYR A 199 -17.27 10.09 -2.28
C TYR A 199 -16.33 9.02 -2.85
N ARG A 200 -16.65 7.74 -2.66
CA ARG A 200 -15.86 6.57 -3.08
C ARG A 200 -15.29 6.69 -4.49
N SER A 201 -16.14 7.03 -5.47
CA SER A 201 -15.75 7.13 -6.87
C SER A 201 -14.69 8.22 -7.11
N ILE A 202 -14.90 9.42 -6.54
CA ILE A 202 -13.98 10.56 -6.66
C ILE A 202 -12.62 10.24 -6.02
N ILE A 203 -12.64 9.65 -4.82
CA ILE A 203 -11.42 9.26 -4.09
C ILE A 203 -10.65 8.20 -4.90
N SER A 204 -11.34 7.19 -5.43
CA SER A 204 -10.72 6.15 -6.28
C SER A 204 -10.05 6.74 -7.53
N TYR A 205 -10.72 7.66 -8.24
CA TYR A 205 -10.11 8.32 -9.41
C TYR A 205 -8.89 9.15 -9.05
N PHE A 206 -8.95 9.91 -7.97
CA PHE A 206 -7.83 10.69 -7.48
C PHE A 206 -6.63 9.81 -7.13
N PHE A 207 -6.84 8.70 -6.38
CA PHE A 207 -5.77 7.75 -6.06
C PHE A 207 -5.20 7.05 -7.30
N ALA A 208 -6.04 6.67 -8.27
CA ALA A 208 -5.55 6.12 -9.53
C ALA A 208 -4.65 7.11 -10.29
N GLY A 209 -5.03 8.39 -10.31
CA GLY A 209 -4.20 9.47 -10.80
C GLY A 209 -2.88 9.58 -10.05
N LEU A 210 -2.92 9.64 -8.71
CA LEU A 210 -1.73 9.70 -7.86
C LEU A 210 -0.76 8.55 -8.13
N ILE A 211 -1.27 7.33 -8.25
CA ILE A 211 -0.49 6.13 -8.57
C ILE A 211 0.19 6.25 -9.94
N LEU A 212 -0.54 6.71 -10.96
CA LEU A 212 0.04 6.95 -12.29
C LEU A 212 1.11 8.04 -12.26
N GLY A 213 0.83 9.19 -11.65
CA GLY A 213 1.75 10.31 -11.60
C GLY A 213 3.04 9.99 -10.81
N SER A 214 2.89 9.34 -9.66
CA SER A 214 4.02 8.96 -8.79
C SER A 214 4.84 7.78 -9.31
N SER A 215 4.33 7.02 -10.29
CA SER A 215 5.08 5.90 -10.88
C SER A 215 6.43 6.32 -11.47
N ARG A 216 6.61 7.61 -11.79
CA ARG A 216 7.91 8.17 -12.22
C ARG A 216 9.02 7.97 -11.19
N ALA A 217 8.68 7.90 -9.90
CA ALA A 217 9.62 7.61 -8.81
C ALA A 217 10.33 6.25 -8.98
N LEU A 218 9.74 5.36 -9.78
CA LEU A 218 10.23 4.00 -9.99
C LEU A 218 10.87 3.80 -11.37
N LEU A 219 11.17 4.87 -12.09
CA LEU A 219 11.83 4.77 -13.38
C LEU A 219 13.28 4.29 -13.22
N PRO A 220 13.70 3.30 -14.04
CA PRO A 220 15.08 2.84 -14.06
C PRO A 220 15.99 3.92 -14.64
N TYR A 221 17.25 3.99 -14.18
CA TYR A 221 18.22 4.91 -14.77
C TYR A 221 18.65 4.47 -16.16
N SER A 222 18.81 3.16 -16.35
CA SER A 222 19.22 2.57 -17.62
C SER A 222 18.16 1.61 -18.13
N PHE A 223 17.52 1.96 -19.25
CA PHE A 223 16.54 1.08 -19.85
C PHE A 223 17.23 -0.10 -20.56
N LYS A 224 17.03 -1.31 -20.04
CA LYS A 224 17.50 -2.56 -20.65
C LYS A 224 16.29 -3.42 -21.03
N PRO A 225 16.30 -4.13 -22.18
CA PRO A 225 15.13 -4.87 -22.65
C PRO A 225 14.55 -5.89 -21.65
N TYR A 226 15.40 -6.53 -20.83
CA TYR A 226 14.93 -7.50 -19.83
C TYR A 226 14.10 -6.86 -18.69
N LEU A 227 14.19 -5.53 -18.49
CA LEU A 227 13.38 -4.83 -17.48
C LEU A 227 11.88 -4.89 -17.82
N ILE A 228 11.52 -5.02 -19.09
CA ILE A 228 10.13 -5.21 -19.53
C ILE A 228 9.56 -6.52 -18.98
N LEU A 229 10.36 -7.58 -18.96
CA LEU A 229 9.95 -8.86 -18.39
C LEU A 229 9.73 -8.74 -16.87
N ILE A 230 10.64 -8.05 -16.17
CA ILE A 230 10.54 -7.83 -14.72
C ILE A 230 9.31 -6.99 -14.37
N PHE A 231 9.04 -5.94 -15.14
CA PHE A 231 7.81 -5.16 -15.05
C PHE A 231 6.57 -6.06 -15.21
N ALA A 232 6.55 -6.89 -16.25
CA ALA A 232 5.43 -7.78 -16.54
C ALA A 232 5.22 -8.81 -15.42
N ILE A 233 6.29 -9.31 -14.79
CA ILE A 233 6.20 -10.21 -13.62
C ILE A 233 5.53 -9.50 -12.44
N GLY A 234 5.98 -8.29 -12.09
CA GLY A 234 5.37 -7.51 -11.00
C GLY A 234 3.90 -7.18 -11.29
N PHE A 235 3.61 -6.76 -12.52
CA PHE A 235 2.25 -6.48 -12.97
C PHE A 235 1.35 -7.71 -12.88
N ALA A 236 1.79 -8.85 -13.43
CA ALA A 236 1.02 -10.09 -13.43
C ALA A 236 0.75 -10.62 -12.01
N LEU A 237 1.73 -10.50 -11.11
CA LEU A 237 1.60 -10.91 -9.71
C LEU A 237 0.43 -10.19 -9.03
N VAL A 238 0.40 -8.86 -9.12
CA VAL A 238 -0.68 -8.05 -8.51
C VAL A 238 -1.99 -8.22 -9.27
N TRP A 239 -1.95 -8.37 -10.59
CA TRP A 239 -3.16 -8.57 -11.40
C TRP A 239 -3.90 -9.85 -11.04
N VAL A 240 -3.16 -10.97 -10.91
CA VAL A 240 -3.71 -12.26 -10.49
C VAL A 240 -4.20 -12.19 -9.04
N TRP A 241 -3.45 -11.52 -8.17
CA TRP A 241 -3.84 -11.30 -6.78
C TRP A 241 -5.17 -10.54 -6.66
N SER A 242 -5.33 -9.46 -7.42
CA SER A 242 -6.55 -8.66 -7.47
C SER A 242 -7.76 -9.46 -7.99
N GLY A 243 -7.53 -10.45 -8.86
CA GLY A 243 -8.58 -11.40 -9.29
C GLY A 243 -9.17 -12.18 -8.12
N LYS A 244 -8.32 -12.76 -7.25
CA LYS A 244 -8.75 -13.56 -6.08
C LYS A 244 -9.52 -12.76 -5.03
N GLN A 245 -9.30 -11.44 -4.98
CA GLN A 245 -10.07 -10.54 -4.13
C GLN A 245 -11.56 -10.57 -4.47
N LYS A 246 -11.93 -10.69 -5.76
CA LYS A 246 -13.33 -10.73 -6.22
C LYS A 246 -14.06 -11.95 -5.66
N ASP A 247 -13.44 -13.12 -5.75
CA ASP A 247 -14.06 -14.39 -5.34
C ASP A 247 -14.26 -14.44 -3.82
N SER A 248 -13.38 -13.80 -3.07
CA SER A 248 -13.45 -13.76 -1.60
C SER A 248 -14.52 -12.80 -1.10
N THR A 249 -14.68 -11.62 -1.72
CA THR A 249 -15.72 -10.66 -1.35
C THR A 249 -17.12 -11.18 -1.68
N ASN A 250 -17.32 -11.79 -2.85
CA ASN A 250 -18.61 -12.35 -3.26
C ASN A 250 -19.07 -13.47 -2.30
N LYS A 251 -18.15 -14.35 -1.87
CA LYS A 251 -18.45 -15.44 -0.92
C LYS A 251 -18.86 -14.97 0.47
N VAL A 252 -18.39 -13.79 0.91
CA VAL A 252 -18.80 -13.22 2.20
C VAL A 252 -20.22 -12.65 2.08
N GLN A 253 -20.51 -11.92 1.00
CA GLN A 253 -21.86 -11.39 0.74
C GLN A 253 -22.92 -12.49 0.62
N GLU A 254 -22.64 -13.60 -0.11
CA GLU A 254 -23.56 -14.75 -0.20
C GLU A 254 -23.80 -15.46 1.15
N ARG A 255 -22.89 -15.31 2.12
CA ARG A 255 -23.01 -15.94 3.44
C ARG A 255 -23.81 -15.09 4.44
N ASP A 256 -23.88 -13.78 4.22
CA ASP A 256 -24.68 -12.86 5.04
C ASP A 256 -26.14 -12.76 4.56
N GLU A 257 -26.44 -13.23 3.34
CA GLU A 257 -27.79 -13.30 2.76
C GLU A 257 -28.55 -14.61 3.07
N ASN A 258 -27.90 -15.61 3.69
CA ASN A 258 -28.47 -16.92 4.07
C ASN A 258 -28.46 -17.14 5.58
#